data_AF-A0A4P6HZE0-F1
#
_entry.id   AF-A0A4P6HZE0-F1
#
_cell.length_a   1.000
_cell.length_b   1.000
_cell.length_c   1.000
_cell.angle_alpha   90.00
_cell.angle_beta   90.00
_cell.angle_gamma   90.00
#
_symmetry.space_group_name_H-M   'P 1'
#
loop_
_entity.id
_entity.type
_entity.pdbx_description
1 polymer ?
#
loop_
_entity_poly.entity_id
_entity_poly.type
_entity_poly.pdbx_seq_one_letter_code
_entity_poly.pdbx_strand_id
1 'polypeptide(L)'
;MPAVAGRREHPMETVERAEELWCVDGLTFDEVATRTRVAASTLKRWAERYGWRAKRDEIRQALASIRADTIRLRARLIQNCLASMNAMDAFAVAKMEEMAIKAAEVADKRAEAAPAGLPMREIATESDAVAALEEAVGLRLNAMLASPDKVTLTALREVKQVLDLLKDMRAAAGAAAEKTPGRENGLSADTADRLRALLGGQA
;
A
#
# COMPACT_ATOMS: atom_id res chain seq x y z
N MET A 1 -1.09 24.14 -40.79
CA MET A 1 -0.02 24.35 -39.79
C MET A 1 -0.59 24.04 -38.41
N PRO A 2 -0.26 22.92 -37.76
CA PRO A 2 -0.84 22.58 -36.46
C PRO A 2 -0.19 23.42 -35.36
N ALA A 3 -1.02 23.87 -34.42
CA ALA A 3 -0.64 24.72 -33.30
C ALA A 3 0.38 24.02 -32.39
N VAL A 4 1.53 24.67 -32.17
CA VAL A 4 2.53 24.27 -31.19
C VAL A 4 1.90 24.45 -29.81
N ALA A 5 1.46 23.34 -29.20
CA ALA A 5 0.95 23.33 -27.84
C ALA A 5 2.01 23.90 -26.90
N GLY A 6 1.71 25.06 -26.32
CA GLY A 6 2.61 25.76 -25.41
C GLY A 6 3.00 24.87 -24.24
N ARG A 7 4.31 24.72 -24.01
CA ARG A 7 4.82 24.16 -22.76
C ARG A 7 4.37 25.07 -21.63
N ARG A 8 3.34 24.68 -20.89
CA ARG A 8 3.11 25.24 -19.55
C ARG A 8 4.29 24.81 -18.70
N GLU A 9 5.23 25.73 -18.47
CA GLU A 9 6.25 25.51 -17.45
C GLU A 9 5.55 25.38 -16.10
N HIS A 10 5.90 24.32 -15.36
CA HIS A 10 5.32 24.10 -14.04
C HIS A 10 5.89 25.13 -13.05
N PRO A 11 5.13 25.55 -12.03
CA PRO A 11 5.63 26.38 -10.95
C PRO A 11 6.86 25.74 -10.28
N MET A 12 7.81 26.56 -9.82
CA MET A 12 9.02 26.07 -9.16
C MET A 12 8.68 25.22 -7.92
N GLU A 13 7.65 25.59 -7.17
CA GLU A 13 7.14 24.80 -6.03
C GLU A 13 6.80 23.35 -6.41
N THR A 14 6.30 23.13 -7.64
CA THR A 14 6.00 21.78 -8.13
C THR A 14 7.29 21.00 -8.42
N VAL A 15 8.33 21.68 -8.91
CA VAL A 15 9.65 21.10 -9.15
C VAL A 15 10.29 20.71 -7.82
N GLU A 16 10.31 21.62 -6.86
CA GLU A 16 10.88 21.41 -5.51
C GLU A 16 10.14 20.29 -4.78
N ARG A 17 8.80 20.27 -4.86
CA ARG A 17 8.03 19.19 -4.24
C ARG A 17 8.33 17.83 -4.87
N ALA A 18 8.46 17.77 -6.19
CA ALA A 18 8.82 16.54 -6.89
C ALA A 18 10.25 16.09 -6.56
N GLU A 19 11.16 17.05 -6.38
CA GLU A 19 12.54 16.81 -5.96
C GLU A 19 12.60 16.19 -4.56
N GLU A 20 11.87 16.73 -3.59
CA GLU A 20 11.79 16.19 -2.22
C GLU A 20 11.29 14.74 -2.22
N LEU A 21 10.16 14.48 -2.90
CA LEU A 21 9.56 13.16 -2.97
C LEU A 21 10.53 12.12 -3.59
N TRP A 22 11.38 12.52 -4.53
CA TRP A 22 12.31 11.61 -5.19
C TRP A 22 13.65 11.48 -4.44
N CYS A 23 14.23 12.60 -4.00
CA CYS A 23 15.55 12.65 -3.37
C CYS A 23 15.50 12.23 -1.90
N VAL A 24 14.50 12.70 -1.15
CA VAL A 24 14.38 12.52 0.31
C VAL A 24 13.52 11.30 0.63
N ASP A 25 12.28 11.26 0.12
CA ASP A 25 11.35 10.15 0.41
C ASP A 25 11.72 8.87 -0.36
N GLY A 26 12.60 8.98 -1.36
CA GLY A 26 13.16 7.84 -2.09
C GLY A 26 12.20 7.17 -3.08
N LEU A 27 11.10 7.82 -3.43
CA LEU A 27 10.11 7.28 -4.36
C LEU A 27 10.66 7.09 -5.78
N THR A 28 9.95 6.28 -6.56
CA THR A 28 10.16 6.13 -8.01
C THR A 28 9.57 7.31 -8.77
N PHE A 29 10.03 7.54 -10.01
CA PHE A 29 9.46 8.61 -10.83
C PHE A 29 7.96 8.42 -11.12
N ASP A 30 7.46 7.18 -11.15
CA ASP A 30 6.05 6.88 -11.41
C ASP A 30 5.17 7.20 -10.19
N GLU A 31 5.66 6.92 -8.98
CA GLU A 31 4.99 7.33 -7.73
C GLU A 31 4.98 8.85 -7.56
N VAL A 32 6.10 9.51 -7.87
CA VAL A 32 6.19 10.98 -7.85
C VAL A 32 5.25 11.58 -8.90
N ALA A 33 5.19 11.01 -10.10
CA ALA A 33 4.28 11.44 -11.16
C ALA A 33 2.81 11.34 -10.71
N THR A 34 2.46 10.24 -10.04
CA THR A 34 1.12 10.03 -9.48
C THR A 34 0.77 11.08 -8.43
N ARG A 35 1.69 11.37 -7.49
CA ARG A 35 1.47 12.32 -6.40
C ARG A 35 1.43 13.79 -6.87
N THR A 36 2.26 14.13 -7.85
CA THR A 36 2.40 15.52 -8.33
C THR A 36 1.56 15.83 -9.57
N ARG A 37 0.96 14.79 -10.20
CA ARG A 37 0.27 14.87 -11.49
C ARG A 37 1.15 15.43 -12.62
N VAL A 38 2.46 15.27 -12.50
CA VAL A 38 3.45 15.64 -13.53
C VAL A 38 3.86 14.38 -14.28
N ALA A 39 3.99 14.47 -15.60
CA ALA A 39 4.46 13.33 -16.41
C ALA A 39 5.87 12.89 -15.99
N ALA A 40 6.11 11.58 -15.90
CA ALA A 40 7.40 11.02 -15.51
C ALA A 40 8.56 11.47 -16.43
N SER A 41 8.29 11.72 -17.71
CA SER A 41 9.27 12.28 -18.65
C SER A 41 9.72 13.70 -18.27
N THR A 42 8.80 14.53 -17.78
CA THR A 42 9.10 15.86 -17.25
C THR A 42 9.95 15.78 -16.00
N LEU A 43 9.65 14.84 -15.09
CA LEU A 43 10.43 14.61 -13.87
C LEU A 43 11.86 14.16 -14.18
N LYS A 44 12.04 13.25 -15.14
CA LYS A 44 13.38 12.83 -15.60
C LYS A 44 14.20 14.00 -16.13
N ARG A 45 13.57 14.87 -16.93
CA ARG A 45 14.21 16.10 -17.44
C ARG A 45 14.60 17.05 -16.32
N TRP A 46 13.76 17.22 -15.29
CA TRP A 46 14.10 18.03 -14.12
C TRP A 46 15.24 17.41 -13.31
N ALA A 47 15.23 16.09 -13.14
CA ALA A 47 16.30 15.38 -12.44
C ALA A 47 17.66 15.59 -13.11
N GLU A 48 17.71 15.62 -14.44
CA GLU A 48 18.92 15.97 -15.20
C GLU A 48 19.26 17.45 -15.08
N ARG A 49 18.29 18.35 -15.28
CA ARG A 49 18.50 19.81 -15.27
C ARG A 49 18.97 20.34 -13.91
N TYR A 50 18.41 19.83 -12.82
CA TYR A 50 18.66 20.31 -11.45
C TYR A 50 19.56 19.36 -10.65
N GLY A 51 20.14 18.33 -11.28
CA GLY A 51 21.12 17.47 -10.63
C GLY A 51 20.57 16.63 -9.48
N TRP A 52 19.28 16.25 -9.51
CA TRP A 52 18.63 15.52 -8.41
C TRP A 52 19.36 14.23 -8.05
N ARG A 53 19.98 13.55 -9.02
CA ARG A 53 20.75 12.32 -8.78
C ARG A 53 21.89 12.55 -7.79
N ALA A 54 22.69 13.59 -8.00
CA ALA A 54 23.80 13.92 -7.12
C ALA A 54 23.29 14.23 -5.70
N LYS A 55 22.21 15.03 -5.60
CA LYS A 55 21.56 15.34 -4.32
C LYS A 55 21.05 14.08 -3.60
N ARG A 56 20.40 13.17 -4.33
CA ARG A 56 19.90 11.91 -3.77
C ARG A 56 21.03 11.02 -3.27
N ASP A 57 22.14 10.97 -3.98
CA ASP A 57 23.31 10.18 -3.57
C ASP A 57 24.00 10.80 -2.34
N GLU A 58 24.11 12.13 -2.27
CA GLU A 58 24.58 12.85 -1.08
C GLU A 58 23.69 12.56 0.13
N ILE A 59 22.37 12.66 -0.02
CA ILE A 59 21.41 12.33 1.05
C ILE A 59 21.57 10.88 1.49
N ARG A 60 21.69 9.93 0.56
CA ARG A 60 21.91 8.51 0.91
C ARG A 60 23.22 8.31 1.66
N GLN A 61 24.29 8.98 1.24
CA GLN A 61 25.58 8.89 1.90
C GLN A 61 25.52 9.45 3.32
N ALA A 62 24.87 10.60 3.50
CA ALA A 62 24.64 11.20 4.81
C ALA A 62 23.76 10.29 5.70
N LEU A 63 22.67 9.73 5.17
CA LEU A 63 21.83 8.78 5.90
C LEU A 63 22.59 7.49 6.27
N ALA A 64 23.48 7.01 5.40
CA ALA A 64 24.33 5.86 5.69
C ALA A 64 25.36 6.17 6.79
N SER A 65 25.97 7.36 6.78
CA SER A 65 26.92 7.76 7.82
C SER A 65 26.25 7.99 9.17
N ILE A 66 25.03 8.55 9.19
CA ILE A 66 24.26 8.82 10.43
C ILE A 66 24.17 7.57 11.30
N ARG A 67 23.96 6.37 10.73
CA ARG A 67 23.86 5.15 11.54
C ARG A 67 25.16 4.84 12.28
N ALA A 68 26.29 4.89 11.58
CA ALA A 68 27.60 4.67 12.19
C ALA A 68 27.94 5.76 13.21
N ASP A 69 27.66 7.02 12.88
CA ASP A 69 27.96 8.17 13.73
C ASP A 69 27.08 8.21 14.98
N THR A 70 25.83 7.74 14.90
CA THR A 70 24.94 7.59 16.07
C THR A 70 25.51 6.57 17.05
N ILE A 71 26.02 5.43 16.57
CA ILE A 71 26.65 4.41 17.41
C ILE A 71 27.92 4.99 18.07
N ARG A 72 28.74 5.70 17.30
CA ARG A 72 29.97 6.33 17.81
C ARG A 72 29.66 7.41 18.85
N LEU A 73 28.67 8.27 18.59
CA LEU A 73 28.23 9.31 19.51
C LEU A 73 27.74 8.71 20.83
N ARG A 74 26.88 7.69 20.75
CA ARG A 74 26.38 6.97 21.93
C ARG A 74 27.53 6.38 22.75
N ALA A 75 28.49 5.72 22.11
CA ALA A 75 29.66 5.16 22.79
C ALA A 75 30.49 6.26 23.48
N ARG A 76 30.69 7.40 22.82
CA ARG A 76 31.45 8.53 23.38
C ARG A 76 30.74 9.16 24.58
N LEU A 77 29.43 9.38 24.50
CA LEU A 77 28.66 9.95 25.60
C LEU A 77 28.68 9.02 26.82
N ILE A 78 28.55 7.70 26.63
CA ILE A 78 28.66 6.72 27.74
C ILE A 78 30.06 6.79 28.37
N GLN A 79 31.13 6.82 27.57
CA GLN A 79 32.49 6.96 28.10
C GLN A 79 32.66 8.25 28.92
N ASN A 80 32.12 9.37 28.42
CA ASN A 80 32.17 10.64 29.14
C ASN A 80 31.39 10.59 30.46
N CYS A 81 30.20 9.98 30.47
CA CYS A 81 29.41 9.76 31.68
C CYS A 81 30.18 8.93 32.71
N LEU A 82 30.80 7.83 32.28
CA LEU A 82 31.57 6.97 33.17
C LEU A 82 32.80 7.68 33.75
N ALA A 83 33.41 8.59 32.99
CA ALA A 83 34.58 9.34 33.44
C ALA A 83 34.25 10.55 34.32
N SER A 84 33.18 11.28 34.02
CA SER A 84 32.89 12.61 34.60
C SER A 84 31.57 12.70 35.37
N MET A 85 30.71 11.67 35.28
CA MET A 85 29.34 11.67 35.80
C MET A 85 28.52 12.91 35.38
N ASN A 86 28.80 13.44 34.18
CA ASN A 86 28.09 14.59 33.64
C ASN A 86 26.61 14.23 33.37
N ALA A 87 25.71 14.91 34.07
CA ALA A 87 24.27 14.72 33.94
C ALA A 87 23.73 15.00 32.52
N MET A 88 24.37 15.91 31.78
CA MET A 88 23.94 16.26 30.41
C MET A 88 24.21 15.12 29.43
N ASP A 89 25.38 14.50 29.51
CA ASP A 89 25.73 13.34 28.68
C ASP A 89 24.85 12.14 29.03
N ALA A 90 24.53 11.96 30.32
CA ALA A 90 23.65 10.88 30.78
C ALA A 90 22.22 11.06 30.26
N PHE A 91 21.73 12.29 30.28
CA PHE A 91 20.43 12.65 29.71
C PHE A 91 20.40 12.44 28.19
N ALA A 92 21.45 12.86 27.48
CA ALA A 92 21.55 12.67 26.03
C ALA A 92 21.50 11.18 25.66
N VAL A 93 22.26 10.32 26.36
CA VAL A 93 22.21 8.86 26.16
C VAL A 93 20.80 8.32 26.45
N ALA A 94 20.19 8.69 27.58
CA ALA A 94 18.84 8.23 27.93
C ALA A 94 17.80 8.62 26.86
N LYS A 95 17.90 9.82 26.30
CA LYS A 95 17.02 10.26 25.21
C LYS A 95 17.27 9.51 23.90
N MET A 96 18.52 9.21 23.58
CA MET A 96 18.84 8.38 22.40
C MET A 96 18.27 6.96 22.55
N GLU A 97 18.31 6.36 23.75
CA GLU A 97 17.67 5.06 24.00
C GLU A 97 16.14 5.13 23.85
N GLU A 98 15.51 6.15 24.42
CA GLU A 98 14.06 6.36 24.33
C GLU A 98 13.62 6.48 22.86
N MET A 99 14.38 7.23 22.04
CA MET A 99 14.10 7.36 20.61
C MET A 99 14.33 6.05 19.84
N ALA A 100 15.37 5.28 20.19
CA ALA A 100 15.63 3.99 19.57
C ALA A 100 14.48 2.98 19.84
N ILE A 101 13.95 2.95 21.06
CA ILE A 101 12.79 2.12 21.42
C ILE A 101 11.56 2.53 20.62
N LYS A 102 11.23 3.83 20.58
CA LYS A 102 10.09 4.32 19.79
C LYS A 102 10.24 4.01 18.29
N ALA A 103 11.46 4.10 17.76
CA ALA A 103 11.72 3.75 16.37
C ALA A 103 11.49 2.25 16.10
N ALA A 104 11.90 1.37 17.02
CA ALA A 104 11.63 -0.06 16.93
C ALA A 104 10.12 -0.36 16.99
N GLU A 105 9.39 0.25 17.93
CA GLU A 105 7.94 0.09 18.02
C GLU A 105 7.20 0.52 16.75
N VAL A 106 7.63 1.62 16.12
CA VAL A 106 7.06 2.08 14.85
C VAL A 106 7.42 1.14 13.71
N ALA A 107 8.64 0.60 13.69
CA ALA A 107 9.06 -0.38 12.69
C ALA A 107 8.25 -1.68 12.82
N ASP A 108 8.03 -2.17 14.04
CA ASP A 108 7.21 -3.35 14.31
C ASP A 108 5.76 -3.13 13.88
N LYS A 109 5.16 -1.98 14.24
CA LYS A 109 3.81 -1.61 13.78
C LYS A 109 3.70 -1.54 12.26
N ARG A 110 4.76 -1.06 11.57
CA ARG A 110 4.80 -1.04 10.11
C ARG A 110 4.96 -2.44 9.51
N ALA A 111 5.73 -3.33 10.15
CA ALA A 111 5.86 -4.71 9.73
C ALA A 111 4.55 -5.50 9.91
N GLU A 112 3.82 -5.25 11.00
CA GLU A 112 2.48 -5.81 11.22
C GLU A 112 1.43 -5.27 10.24
N ALA A 113 1.56 -4.01 9.80
CA ALA A 113 0.66 -3.38 8.83
C ALA A 113 1.04 -3.66 7.36
N ALA A 114 2.22 -4.23 7.09
CA ALA A 114 2.63 -4.57 5.73
C ALA A 114 1.76 -5.74 5.23
N PRO A 115 0.98 -5.57 4.14
CA PRO A 115 0.19 -6.67 3.60
C PRO A 115 1.17 -7.77 3.18
N ALA A 116 1.05 -8.94 3.81
CA ALA A 116 1.73 -10.14 3.36
C ALA A 116 1.34 -10.34 1.88
N GLY A 117 2.34 -10.43 1.00
CA GLY A 117 2.17 -10.55 -0.44
C GLY A 117 1.58 -11.90 -0.85
N LEU A 118 0.38 -12.21 -0.36
CA LEU A 118 -0.44 -13.28 -0.90
C LEU A 118 -0.97 -12.79 -2.26
N PRO A 119 -0.90 -13.64 -3.30
CA PRO A 119 -1.44 -13.27 -4.60
C PRO A 119 -2.93 -12.92 -4.44
N MET A 120 -3.30 -11.70 -4.85
CA MET A 120 -4.70 -11.27 -4.86
C MET A 120 -5.50 -12.22 -5.74
N ARG A 121 -6.42 -12.96 -5.13
CA ARG A 121 -7.35 -13.83 -5.83
C ARG A 121 -8.35 -12.95 -6.58
N GLU A 122 -8.59 -13.21 -7.87
CA GLU A 122 -9.64 -12.52 -8.61
C GLU A 122 -11.01 -12.95 -8.06
N ILE A 123 -11.72 -12.00 -7.44
CA ILE A 123 -13.08 -12.23 -6.94
C ILE A 123 -14.05 -11.90 -8.08
N ALA A 124 -14.46 -12.92 -8.83
CA ALA A 124 -15.38 -12.75 -9.97
C ALA A 124 -16.85 -12.94 -9.59
N THR A 125 -17.13 -13.72 -8.53
CA THR A 125 -18.50 -14.03 -8.08
C THR A 125 -18.68 -13.82 -6.59
N GLU A 126 -19.94 -13.68 -6.15
CA GLU A 126 -20.30 -13.59 -4.73
C GLU A 126 -19.89 -14.85 -3.95
N SER A 127 -19.88 -16.01 -4.61
CA SER A 127 -19.36 -17.27 -4.06
C SER A 127 -17.85 -17.23 -3.84
N ASP A 128 -17.10 -16.67 -4.79
CA ASP A 128 -15.64 -16.50 -4.65
C ASP A 128 -15.27 -15.50 -3.54
N ALA A 129 -16.12 -14.48 -3.33
CA ALA A 129 -15.96 -13.51 -2.26
C ALA A 129 -16.09 -14.17 -0.87
N VAL A 130 -17.10 -15.03 -0.70
CA VAL A 130 -17.30 -15.78 0.56
C VAL A 130 -16.13 -16.73 0.81
N ALA A 131 -15.69 -17.48 -0.20
CA ALA A 131 -14.56 -18.41 -0.07
C ALA A 131 -13.24 -17.69 0.27
N ALA A 132 -12.98 -16.53 -0.35
CA ALA A 132 -11.80 -15.71 -0.06
C ALA A 132 -11.83 -15.15 1.37
N LEU A 133 -13.01 -14.73 1.85
CA LEU A 133 -13.17 -14.22 3.21
C LEU A 133 -13.06 -15.34 4.26
N GLU A 134 -13.57 -16.54 4.00
CA GLU A 134 -13.37 -17.73 4.86
C GLU A 134 -11.88 -18.08 5.01
N GLU A 135 -11.12 -18.07 3.91
CA GLU A 135 -9.67 -18.33 3.91
C GLU A 135 -8.90 -17.26 4.70
N ALA A 136 -9.22 -15.98 4.50
CA ALA A 136 -8.62 -14.87 5.23
C ALA A 136 -8.89 -14.94 6.74
N VAL A 137 -10.10 -15.30 7.14
CA VAL A 137 -10.46 -15.51 8.55
C VAL A 137 -9.71 -16.70 9.13
N GLY A 138 -9.59 -17.81 8.39
CA GLY A 138 -8.80 -18.97 8.80
C GLY A 138 -7.33 -18.64 9.03
N LEU A 139 -6.70 -17.87 8.14
CA LEU A 139 -5.33 -17.39 8.31
C LEU A 139 -5.19 -16.47 9.53
N ARG A 140 -6.14 -15.55 9.73
CA ARG A 140 -6.16 -14.66 10.89
C ARG A 140 -6.30 -15.44 12.21
N LEU A 141 -7.16 -16.45 12.25
CA LEU A 141 -7.33 -17.34 13.40
C LEU A 141 -6.05 -18.13 13.68
N ASN A 142 -5.42 -18.71 12.65
CA ASN A 142 -4.15 -19.42 12.80
C ASN A 142 -3.04 -18.50 13.36
N ALA A 143 -2.97 -17.25 12.91
CA ALA A 143 -2.04 -16.26 13.45
C ALA A 143 -2.33 -15.92 14.93
N MET A 144 -3.61 -15.83 15.31
CA MET A 144 -4.00 -15.62 16.72
C MET A 144 -3.67 -16.83 17.60
N LEU A 145 -3.88 -18.06 17.08
CA LEU A 145 -3.53 -19.30 17.78
C LEU A 145 -2.02 -19.50 17.92
N ALA A 146 -1.22 -18.98 16.99
CA ALA A 146 0.24 -18.98 17.07
C ALA A 146 0.81 -18.02 18.14
N SER A 147 -0.01 -17.11 18.67
CA SER A 147 0.38 -16.20 19.77
C SER A 147 -0.75 -16.02 20.79
N PRO A 148 -1.05 -17.06 21.59
CA PRO A 148 -2.21 -17.08 22.50
C PRO A 148 -2.19 -15.95 23.54
N ASP A 149 -1.01 -15.56 24.01
CA ASP A 149 -0.82 -14.53 25.04
C ASP A 149 -1.20 -13.12 24.57
N LYS A 150 -1.30 -12.92 23.24
CA LYS A 150 -1.69 -11.65 22.63
C LYS A 150 -3.19 -11.59 22.27
N VAL A 151 -3.96 -12.65 22.54
CA VAL A 151 -5.40 -12.70 22.23
C VAL A 151 -6.19 -11.87 23.24
N THR A 152 -6.91 -10.86 22.76
CA THR A 152 -7.76 -9.99 23.59
C THR A 152 -9.24 -10.31 23.41
N LEU A 153 -10.06 -9.99 24.42
CA LEU A 153 -11.53 -10.15 24.34
C LEU A 153 -12.16 -9.33 23.19
N THR A 154 -11.54 -8.20 22.83
CA THR A 154 -11.95 -7.37 21.68
C THR A 154 -11.72 -8.12 20.37
N ALA A 155 -10.53 -8.69 20.18
CA ALA A 155 -10.21 -9.48 18.98
C ALA A 155 -11.15 -10.69 18.83
N LEU A 156 -11.51 -11.36 19.92
CA LEU A 156 -12.47 -12.48 19.90
C LEU A 156 -13.89 -12.04 19.49
N ARG A 157 -14.32 -10.84 19.90
CA ARG A 157 -15.62 -10.28 19.51
C ARG A 157 -15.65 -9.92 18.03
N GLU A 158 -14.58 -9.32 17.51
CA GLU A 158 -14.43 -8.99 16.10
C GLU A 158 -14.45 -10.24 15.23
N VAL A 159 -13.71 -11.29 15.61
CA VAL A 159 -13.74 -12.59 14.93
C VAL A 159 -15.16 -13.17 14.89
N LYS A 160 -15.90 -13.12 16.01
CA LYS A 160 -17.29 -13.58 16.05
C LYS A 160 -18.18 -12.82 15.05
N GLN A 161 -18.07 -11.49 15.02
CA GLN A 161 -18.85 -10.65 14.10
C GLN A 161 -18.57 -11.00 12.63
N VAL A 162 -17.31 -11.28 12.29
CA VAL A 162 -16.94 -11.68 10.92
C VAL A 162 -17.48 -13.08 10.57
N LEU A 163 -17.48 -14.02 11.51
CA LEU A 163 -18.08 -15.35 11.31
C LEU A 163 -19.61 -15.28 11.14
N ASP A 164 -20.28 -14.42 11.89
CA ASP A 164 -21.72 -14.18 11.76
C ASP A 164 -22.03 -13.58 10.37
N LEU A 165 -21.23 -12.60 9.91
CA LEU A 165 -21.36 -12.02 8.57
C LEU A 165 -21.13 -13.06 7.46
N LEU A 166 -20.13 -13.94 7.60
CA LEU A 166 -19.88 -15.03 6.65
C LEU A 166 -21.07 -16.00 6.54
N LYS A 167 -21.71 -16.29 7.67
CA LYS A 167 -22.92 -17.13 7.70
C LYS A 167 -24.07 -16.50 6.92
N ASP A 168 -24.27 -15.19 7.08
CA ASP A 168 -25.31 -14.45 6.37
C ASP A 168 -25.01 -14.37 4.86
N MET A 169 -23.76 -14.10 4.48
CA MET A 169 -23.34 -14.09 3.07
C MET A 169 -23.47 -15.46 2.41
N ARG A 170 -23.15 -16.55 3.13
CA ARG A 170 -23.33 -17.92 2.64
C ARG A 170 -24.80 -18.26 2.40
N ALA A 171 -25.69 -17.79 3.29
CA ALA A 171 -27.13 -17.95 3.11
C ALA A 171 -27.65 -17.16 1.90
N ALA A 172 -27.15 -15.94 1.69
CA ALA A 172 -27.49 -15.12 0.53
C ALA A 172 -26.99 -15.72 -0.80
N ALA A 173 -25.75 -16.21 -0.83
CA ALA A 173 -25.17 -16.86 -2.01
C ALA A 173 -25.89 -18.17 -2.38
N GLY A 174 -26.30 -18.96 -1.37
CA GLY A 174 -27.13 -20.16 -1.59
C GLY A 174 -28.52 -19.84 -2.16
N ALA A 175 -29.14 -18.77 -1.69
CA ALA A 175 -30.45 -18.31 -2.20
C ALA A 175 -30.38 -17.67 -3.61
N ALA A 176 -29.22 -17.14 -4.00
CA ALA A 176 -28.98 -16.63 -5.35
C ALA A 176 -28.75 -17.76 -6.38
N ALA A 177 -28.12 -18.87 -5.96
CA ALA A 177 -27.90 -20.04 -6.82
C ALA A 177 -29.21 -20.74 -7.23
N GLU A 178 -30.23 -20.77 -6.36
CA GLU A 178 -31.55 -21.34 -6.67
C GLU A 178 -32.42 -20.49 -7.61
N LYS A 179 -32.07 -19.21 -7.82
CA LYS A 179 -32.88 -18.24 -8.60
C LYS A 179 -32.39 -18.02 -10.03
N THR A 180 -31.50 -18.84 -10.57
CA THR A 180 -31.06 -18.71 -11.97
C THR A 180 -31.95 -19.57 -12.89
N PRO A 181 -32.97 -19.03 -13.59
CA PRO A 181 -33.54 -19.74 -14.73
C PRO A 181 -32.49 -19.78 -15.84
N GLY A 182 -32.34 -20.93 -16.48
CA GLY A 182 -31.37 -21.18 -17.54
C GLY A 182 -31.38 -20.08 -18.60
N ARG A 183 -30.21 -19.50 -18.85
CA ARG A 183 -29.98 -18.51 -19.88
C ARG A 183 -29.85 -19.21 -21.23
N GLU A 184 -30.97 -19.68 -21.79
CA GLU A 184 -31.05 -20.00 -23.22
C GLU A 184 -31.12 -18.70 -24.03
N ASN A 185 -29.97 -18.06 -24.22
CA ASN A 185 -29.83 -16.89 -25.11
C ASN A 185 -29.55 -17.36 -26.56
N GLY A 186 -30.51 -18.06 -27.15
CA GLY A 186 -30.68 -18.14 -28.60
C GLY A 186 -32.00 -17.46 -28.94
N LEU A 187 -31.99 -16.51 -29.87
CA LEU A 187 -33.22 -15.88 -30.36
C LEU A 187 -34.27 -16.96 -30.64
N SER A 188 -35.46 -16.86 -30.02
CA SER A 188 -36.52 -17.82 -30.30
C SER A 188 -36.83 -17.81 -31.80
N ALA A 189 -37.12 -18.98 -32.37
CA ALA A 189 -37.37 -19.15 -33.81
C ALA A 189 -38.44 -18.17 -34.32
N ASP A 190 -39.44 -17.86 -33.49
CA ASP A 190 -40.48 -16.86 -33.76
C ASP A 190 -39.92 -15.43 -33.95
N THR A 191 -38.87 -15.07 -33.20
CA THR A 191 -38.20 -13.77 -33.37
C THR A 191 -37.36 -13.74 -34.65
N ALA A 192 -36.73 -14.85 -35.01
CA ALA A 192 -35.95 -14.99 -36.23
C ALA A 192 -36.83 -14.93 -37.50
N ASP A 193 -38.02 -15.53 -37.47
CA ASP A 193 -38.97 -15.51 -38.58
C ASP A 193 -39.60 -14.13 -38.77
N ARG A 194 -39.90 -13.41 -37.68
CA ARG A 194 -40.35 -12.01 -37.74
C ARG A 194 -39.30 -11.08 -38.32
N LEU A 195 -38.03 -11.27 -37.97
CA LEU A 195 -36.91 -10.51 -38.55
C LEU A 195 -36.74 -10.82 -40.05
N ARG A 196 -36.93 -12.07 -40.46
CA ARG A 196 -36.87 -12.48 -41.87
C ARG A 196 -38.03 -11.90 -42.70
N ALA A 197 -39.22 -11.81 -42.11
CA ALA A 197 -40.37 -11.15 -42.73
C ALA A 197 -40.20 -9.63 -42.87
N LEU A 198 -39.56 -8.98 -41.88
CA LEU A 198 -39.29 -7.53 -41.89
C LEU A 198 -38.20 -7.11 -42.88
N LEU A 199 -37.24 -8.00 -43.20
CA LEU A 199 -36.10 -7.70 -44.07
C LEU A 199 -36.34 -8.01 -45.57
N GLY A 200 -37.55 -8.46 -45.96
CA GLY A 200 -38.02 -8.35 -47.35
C GLY A 200 -37.18 -9.03 -48.43
N GLY A 201 -36.72 -10.27 -48.22
CA GLY A 201 -36.06 -11.06 -49.26
C GLY A 201 -37.06 -11.76 -50.19
N GLN A 202 -37.41 -11.12 -51.31
CA GLN A 202 -37.96 -11.79 -52.49
C GLN A 202 -36.81 -12.41 -53.32
N ALA A 203 -37.04 -13.68 -53.72
CA ALA A 203 -36.31 -14.52 -54.68
C ALA A 203 -34.91 -15.03 -54.29
#